data_AF-A0ABC8QJ94-F1
#
_entry.id   AF-A0ABC8QJ94-F1
#
_cell.length_a   1.000
_cell.length_b   1.000
_cell.length_c   1.000
_cell.angle_alpha   90.00
_cell.angle_beta   90.00
_cell.angle_gamma   90.00
#
_symmetry.space_group_name_H-M   'P 1'
#
loop_
_entity.id
_entity.type
_entity.pdbx_description
1 polymer ?
#
loop_
_entity_poly.entity_id
_entity_poly.type
_entity_poly.pdbx_seq_one_letter_code
_entity_poly.pdbx_strand_id
1 'polypeptide(L)'
;MALSLDDICTLFDRHGNIAYSGEPVTQLEHALQTAALAEAAGASDALVTAALLHDLGHLLNLQGETPTAHGIDDQHQYFALPFLRATFPDAVL
;
A
#
# COMPACT_ATOMS: atom_id res chain seq x y z
N MET A 1 -5.47 14.19 8.56
CA MET A 1 -4.45 15.04 7.89
C MET A 1 -3.92 14.21 6.74
N ALA A 2 -3.77 14.77 5.53
CA ALA A 2 -3.28 14.01 4.39
C ALA A 2 -1.78 13.68 4.57
N LEU A 3 -1.34 12.54 4.03
CA LEU A 3 0.07 12.15 4.04
C LEU A 3 0.82 12.87 2.92
N SER A 4 1.97 13.45 3.25
CA SER A 4 2.95 13.88 2.25
C SER A 4 3.73 12.68 1.69
N LEU A 5 4.51 12.90 0.62
CA LEU A 5 5.40 11.86 0.09
C LEU A 5 6.44 11.42 1.15
N ASP A 6 6.95 12.36 1.95
CA ASP A 6 7.90 12.06 3.03
C ASP A 6 7.26 11.20 4.13
N ASP A 7 5.98 11.41 4.44
CA ASP A 7 5.25 10.57 5.39
C ASP A 7 5.09 9.13 4.85
N ILE A 8 4.80 8.99 3.56
CA ILE A 8 4.67 7.68 2.89
C ILE A 8 6.02 6.95 2.90
N CYS A 9 7.11 7.63 2.54
CA CYS A 9 8.46 7.07 2.63
C CYS A 9 8.76 6.63 4.08
N THR A 10 8.42 7.46 5.07
CA THR A 10 8.64 7.14 6.48
C THR A 10 7.83 5.91 6.93
N LEU A 11 6.62 5.70 6.41
CA LEU A 11 5.82 4.50 6.70
C LEU A 11 6.51 3.25 6.15
N PHE A 12 6.98 3.28 4.91
CA PHE A 12 7.73 2.16 4.33
C PHE A 12 9.06 1.90 5.05
N ASP A 13 9.80 2.94 5.43
CA ASP A 13 11.05 2.79 6.17
C ASP A 13 10.85 2.13 7.54
N ARG A 14 9.74 2.45 8.22
CA ARG A 14 9.45 1.93 9.57
C ARG A 14 8.78 0.57 9.59
N HIS A 15 7.92 0.31 8.61
CA HIS A 15 6.98 -0.82 8.66
C HIS A 15 7.04 -1.69 7.40
N GLY A 16 7.80 -1.29 6.38
CA GLY A 16 7.91 -2.03 5.12
C GLY A 16 8.56 -3.40 5.25
N ASN A 17 9.35 -3.65 6.30
CA ASN A 17 9.96 -4.96 6.59
C ASN A 17 9.03 -5.95 7.31
N ILE A 18 7.80 -5.54 7.65
CA ILE A 18 6.79 -6.42 8.22
C ILE A 18 6.39 -7.45 7.15
N ALA A 19 6.20 -8.70 7.56
CA ALA A 19 5.74 -9.75 6.65
C ALA A 19 4.38 -9.40 6.05
N TYR A 20 4.24 -9.60 4.74
CA TYR A 20 2.95 -9.57 4.08
C TYR A 20 2.25 -10.91 4.35
N SER A 21 1.16 -10.87 5.09
CA SER A 21 0.60 -12.07 5.71
C SER A 21 0.15 -13.10 4.68
N GLY A 22 0.62 -14.34 4.83
CA GLY A 22 0.29 -15.44 3.93
C GLY A 22 1.19 -15.54 2.69
N GLU A 23 2.12 -14.59 2.48
CA GLU A 23 3.03 -14.58 1.34
C GLU A 23 4.50 -14.51 1.78
N PRO A 24 5.44 -15.07 1.00
CA PRO A 24 6.87 -15.08 1.35
C PRO A 24 7.57 -13.76 0.97
N VAL A 25 6.94 -12.62 1.26
CA VAL A 25 7.44 -11.27 0.98
C VAL A 25 7.09 -10.33 2.13
N THR A 26 7.78 -9.21 2.21
CA THR A 26 7.47 -8.09 3.11
C THR A 26 6.47 -7.12 2.47
N GLN A 27 5.86 -6.24 3.26
CA GLN A 27 4.96 -5.19 2.79
C GLN A 27 5.61 -4.31 1.71
N LEU A 28 6.89 -3.93 1.90
CA LEU A 28 7.63 -3.13 0.91
C LEU A 28 7.94 -3.93 -0.35
N GLU A 29 8.36 -5.20 -0.22
CA GLU A 29 8.62 -6.05 -1.38
C GLU A 29 7.36 -6.23 -2.24
N HIS A 30 6.21 -6.49 -1.62
CA HIS A 30 4.92 -6.59 -2.31
C HIS A 30 4.55 -5.30 -3.04
N ALA A 31 4.63 -4.16 -2.35
CA ALA A 31 4.37 -2.84 -2.95
C ALA A 31 5.29 -2.54 -4.14
N LEU A 32 6.59 -2.84 -4.04
CA LEU A 32 7.55 -2.63 -5.12
C LEU A 32 7.32 -3.59 -6.29
N GLN A 33 7.03 -4.86 -6.02
CA GLN A 33 6.79 -5.87 -7.06
C GLN A 33 5.54 -5.55 -7.87
N THR A 34 4.44 -5.16 -7.21
CA THR A 34 3.20 -4.78 -7.88
C THR A 34 3.37 -3.53 -8.75
N ALA A 35 4.06 -2.51 -8.24
CA ALA A 35 4.41 -1.32 -9.02
C ALA A 35 5.32 -1.63 -10.22
N ALA A 36 6.36 -2.43 -10.01
CA ALA A 36 7.31 -2.82 -11.06
C ALA A 36 6.63 -3.66 -12.17
N LEU A 37 5.69 -4.53 -11.82
CA LEU A 37 4.91 -5.28 -12.80
C LEU A 37 3.98 -4.37 -13.62
N ALA A 38 3.34 -3.38 -12.99
CA ALA A 38 2.54 -2.39 -13.69
C ALA A 38 3.41 -1.56 -14.67
N GLU A 39 4.58 -1.11 -14.22
CA GLU A 39 5.54 -0.38 -15.04
C GLU A 39 6.01 -1.23 -16.25
N ALA A 40 6.40 -2.49 -16.01
CA ALA A 40 6.81 -3.42 -17.06
C ALA A 40 5.70 -3.72 -18.08
N ALA A 41 4.44 -3.63 -17.66
CA ALA A 41 3.26 -3.77 -18.54
C ALA A 41 2.97 -2.50 -19.36
N GLY A 42 3.72 -1.41 -19.18
CA GLY A 42 3.46 -0.13 -19.86
C GLY A 42 2.22 0.59 -19.33
N ALA A 43 1.87 0.35 -18.07
CA ALA A 43 0.76 1.04 -17.41
C ALA A 43 1.01 2.56 -17.31
N SER A 44 -0.06 3.32 -17.06
CA SER A 44 0.06 4.75 -16.77
C SER A 44 0.75 4.99 -15.42
N ASP A 45 1.43 6.12 -15.26
CA ASP A 45 2.04 6.53 -13.98
C ASP A 45 1.04 6.48 -12.82
N ALA A 46 -0.23 6.81 -13.08
CA ALA A 46 -1.29 6.73 -12.09
C ALA A 46 -1.53 5.29 -11.62
N LEU A 47 -1.57 4.32 -12.54
CA LEU A 47 -1.77 2.91 -12.19
C LEU A 47 -0.51 2.31 -11.53
N VAL A 48 0.69 2.71 -11.95
CA VAL A 48 1.93 2.32 -11.26
C VAL A 48 1.93 2.84 -9.81
N THR A 49 1.51 4.09 -9.61
CA THR A 49 1.39 4.70 -8.28
C THR A 49 0.30 4.03 -7.44
N ALA A 50 -0.85 3.71 -8.04
CA ALA A 50 -1.93 3.00 -7.36
C ALA A 50 -1.47 1.60 -6.90
N ALA A 51 -0.78 0.86 -7.77
CA ALA A 51 -0.23 -0.45 -7.44
C ALA A 51 0.77 -0.36 -6.27
N LEU A 52 1.64 0.66 -6.24
CA LEU A 52 2.57 0.87 -5.14
C LEU A 52 1.85 1.11 -3.79
N LEU A 53 0.71 1.81 -3.81
CA LEU A 53 0.06 2.34 -2.60
C LEU A 53 -1.20 1.58 -2.17
N HIS A 54 -1.67 0.60 -2.94
CA HIS A 54 -2.97 -0.04 -2.71
C HIS A 54 -3.12 -0.64 -1.30
N ASP A 55 -2.02 -1.17 -0.76
CA ASP A 55 -1.97 -1.81 0.56
C ASP A 55 -1.39 -0.93 1.68
N LEU A 56 -1.20 0.38 1.43
CA LEU A 56 -0.68 1.32 2.43
C LEU A 56 -1.52 1.34 3.73
N GLY A 57 -2.79 0.94 3.63
CA GLY A 57 -3.68 0.75 4.78
C GLY A 57 -3.13 -0.19 5.84
N HIS A 58 -2.39 -1.24 5.47
CA HIS A 58 -1.74 -2.14 6.43
C HIS A 58 -0.65 -1.45 7.26
N LEU A 59 0.06 -0.47 6.68
CA LEU A 59 1.10 0.29 7.39
C LEU A 59 0.50 1.39 8.28
N LEU A 60 -0.68 1.90 7.92
CA LEU A 60 -1.41 2.90 8.69
C LEU A 60 -2.19 2.29 9.87
N ASN A 61 -2.56 1.02 9.75
CA ASN A 61 -3.32 0.29 10.75
C ASN A 61 -2.63 -1.05 11.03
N LEU A 62 -1.57 -0.99 11.85
CA LEU A 62 -0.78 -2.15 12.27
C LEU A 62 -1.62 -3.07 13.19
N GLN A 63 -2.50 -3.84 12.59
CA GLN A 63 -3.22 -4.93 13.24
C GLN A 63 -2.38 -6.19 13.07
N GLY A 64 -1.63 -6.57 14.10
CA GLY A 64 -0.72 -7.74 14.18
C GLY A 64 -0.85 -8.77 13.05
N GLU A 65 -1.51 -9.91 13.32
CA GLU A 65 -1.94 -10.79 12.23
C GLU A 65 -3.20 -10.20 11.59
N THR A 66 -3.18 -10.04 10.27
CA THR A 66 -4.36 -9.57 9.55
C THR A 66 -5.46 -10.65 9.57
N PRO A 67 -6.72 -10.27 9.86
CA PRO A 67 -7.88 -11.14 9.66
C PRO A 67 -8.00 -11.69 8.22
N THR A 68 -7.34 -11.06 7.25
CA THR A 68 -7.32 -11.48 5.83
C THR A 68 -6.74 -12.87 5.67
N ALA A 69 -5.79 -13.29 6.53
CA ALA A 69 -5.27 -14.65 6.56
C ALA A 69 -6.34 -15.72 6.87
N HIS A 70 -7.44 -15.31 7.51
CA HIS A 70 -8.61 -16.14 7.80
C HIS A 70 -9.78 -15.88 6.85
N GLY A 71 -9.56 -15.14 5.76
CA GLY A 71 -10.59 -14.79 4.78
C GLY A 71 -11.54 -13.69 5.24
N ILE A 72 -11.19 -12.94 6.28
CA ILE A 72 -11.98 -11.82 6.79
C ILE A 72 -11.35 -10.52 6.27
N ASP A 73 -12.11 -9.73 5.51
CA ASP A 73 -11.65 -8.43 5.01
C ASP A 73 -11.40 -7.44 6.17
N ASP A 74 -10.15 -7.01 6.33
CA ASP A 74 -9.73 -6.02 7.33
C ASP A 74 -9.88 -4.57 6.85
N GLN A 75 -10.46 -4.38 5.67
CA GLN A 75 -10.81 -3.09 5.06
C GLN A 75 -9.62 -2.15 4.83
N HIS A 76 -8.39 -2.68 4.78
CA HIS A 76 -7.16 -1.92 4.56
C HIS A 76 -7.25 -0.99 3.33
N GLN A 77 -7.92 -1.44 2.27
CA GLN A 77 -8.17 -0.68 1.04
C GLN A 77 -8.90 0.65 1.27
N TYR A 78 -9.75 0.74 2.31
CA TYR A 78 -10.48 1.96 2.63
C TYR A 78 -9.73 2.85 3.64
N PHE A 79 -8.86 2.28 4.46
CA PHE A 79 -8.13 3.03 5.49
C PHE A 79 -7.17 4.07 4.90
N ALA A 80 -6.55 3.78 3.75
CA ALA A 80 -5.60 4.70 3.11
C ALA A 80 -6.28 5.91 2.42
N LEU A 81 -7.51 5.75 1.93
CA LEU A 81 -8.18 6.76 1.09
C LEU A 81 -8.26 8.16 1.72
N PRO A 82 -8.65 8.34 3.00
CA PRO A 82 -8.71 9.67 3.61
C PRO A 82 -7.35 10.37 3.69
N PHE A 83 -6.26 9.60 3.70
CA PHE A 83 -4.89 10.10 3.80
C PHE A 83 -4.27 10.42 2.45
N LEU A 84 -4.67 9.71 1.39
CA LEU A 84 -4.13 9.88 0.03
C LEU A 84 -4.90 10.91 -0.81
N ARG A 85 -6.18 11.16 -0.49
CA ARG A 85 -7.10 12.00 -1.28
C ARG A 85 -6.64 13.43 -1.58
N ALA A 86 -5.81 14.02 -0.72
CA ALA A 86 -5.31 15.38 -0.96
C ALA A 86 -3.96 15.41 -1.68
N THR A 87 -3.31 14.24 -1.84
CA THR A 87 -1.94 14.11 -2.36
C THR A 87 -1.94 13.53 -3.77
N PHE A 88 -2.91 12.69 -4.10
CA PHE A 88 -3.01 12.01 -5.38
C PHE A 88 -4.36 12.26 -6.08
N PRO A 89 -4.39 12.24 -7.43
CA PRO A 89 -5.64 12.35 -8.19
C PRO A 89 -6.49 11.07 -8.08
N ASP A 90 -7.79 11.18 -8.40
CA ASP A 90 -8.75 10.05 -8.38
C ASP A 90 -8.28 8.83 -9.20
N ALA A 91 -7.42 9.00 -10.20
CA ALA A 91 -6.87 7.89 -10.98
C ALA A 91 -5.92 6.97 -10.18
N VAL A 92 -5.46 7.42 -9.00
CA VAL A 92 -4.59 6.67 -8.07
C VAL A 92 -5.38 6.04 -6.91
N LEU A 93 -6.57 6.57 -6.61
CA LEU A 93 -7.38 6.26 -5.43
C LEU A 93 -8.46 5.22 -5.72
#